data_AF-A0A285I3U3-F1
#
_entry.id   AF-A0A285I3U3-F1
#
_cell.length_a   1.000
_cell.length_b   1.000
_cell.length_c   1.000
_cell.angle_alpha   90.00
_cell.angle_beta   90.00
_cell.angle_gamma   90.00
#
_symmetry.space_group_name_H-M   'P 1'
#
loop_
_entity.id
_entity.type
_entity.pdbx_description
1 polymer ?
#
loop_
_entity_poly.entity_id
_entity_poly.type
_entity_poly.pdbx_seq_one_letter_code
_entity_poly.pdbx_strand_id
1 'polypeptide(L)'
;MKYSKWLTETYPQLENVSDVRVQNYIKQAKDDTKKVRFVLGIFTLVLSALMGYAIGYLIARYSSFGMVERFAAILLYALLIGFLPQKFEQRLVKNRITQVVAS
;
A
#
# COMPACT_ATOMS: atom_id res chain seq x y z
N MET A 1 -5.00 -12.97 7.23
CA MET A 1 -4.78 -12.80 8.68
C MET A 1 -4.90 -11.36 9.17
N LYS A 2 -4.14 -10.36 8.69
CA LYS A 2 -4.25 -8.96 9.19
C LYS A 2 -5.65 -8.34 9.11
N TYR A 3 -6.39 -8.57 8.02
CA TYR A 3 -7.72 -7.97 7.85
C TYR A 3 -8.79 -8.59 8.74
N SER A 4 -8.76 -9.92 8.96
CA SER A 4 -9.72 -10.63 9.80
C SER A 4 -9.63 -10.16 11.26
N LYS A 5 -8.41 -10.15 11.82
CA LYS A 5 -8.16 -9.70 13.19
C LYS A 5 -8.56 -8.22 13.39
N TRP A 6 -8.20 -7.35 12.44
CA TRP A 6 -8.64 -5.96 12.45
C TRP A 6 -10.17 -5.84 12.37
N LEU A 7 -10.84 -6.69 11.59
CA LEU A 7 -12.28 -6.63 11.39
C LEU A 7 -13.04 -7.04 12.65
N THR A 8 -12.62 -8.14 13.31
CA THR A 8 -13.22 -8.60 14.57
C THR A 8 -12.96 -7.63 15.72
N GLU A 9 -11.80 -6.96 15.74
CA GLU A 9 -11.52 -5.87 16.71
C GLU A 9 -12.38 -4.61 16.46
N THR A 10 -12.67 -4.29 15.19
CA THR A 10 -13.43 -3.07 14.82
C THR A 10 -14.95 -3.28 14.93
N TYR A 11 -15.42 -4.50 14.69
CA TYR A 11 -16.83 -4.87 14.72
C TYR A 11 -17.03 -6.13 15.57
N PRO A 12 -17.14 -5.99 16.90
CA PRO A 12 -17.31 -7.14 17.81
C PRO A 12 -18.55 -7.99 17.48
N GLN A 13 -19.57 -7.39 16.86
CA GLN A 13 -20.76 -8.12 16.40
C GLN A 13 -20.47 -9.21 15.35
N LEU A 14 -19.30 -9.16 14.68
CA LEU A 14 -18.86 -10.15 13.73
C LEU A 14 -18.15 -11.35 14.38
N GLU A 15 -17.87 -11.32 15.69
CA GLU A 15 -17.20 -12.42 16.40
C GLU A 15 -18.07 -13.70 16.44
N ASN A 16 -19.39 -13.53 16.47
CA ASN A 16 -20.36 -14.62 16.42
C ASN A 16 -20.76 -15.05 15.00
N VAL A 17 -20.20 -14.39 13.97
CA VAL A 17 -20.49 -14.69 12.56
C VAL A 17 -19.51 -15.75 12.07
N SER A 18 -19.96 -16.68 11.22
CA SER A 18 -19.07 -17.73 10.71
C SER A 18 -17.85 -17.12 10.01
N ASP A 19 -16.67 -17.69 10.28
CA ASP A 19 -15.39 -17.29 9.67
C ASP A 19 -15.49 -17.22 8.14
N VAL A 20 -16.30 -18.10 7.54
CA VAL A 20 -16.57 -18.13 6.09
C VAL A 20 -17.20 -16.82 5.61
N ARG A 21 -18.14 -16.24 6.35
CA ARG A 21 -18.79 -14.98 5.97
C ARG A 21 -17.83 -13.79 6.13
N VAL A 22 -17.00 -13.78 7.17
CA VAL A 22 -15.93 -12.77 7.35
C VAL A 22 -14.92 -12.82 6.20
N GLN A 23 -14.50 -14.01 5.79
CA GLN A 23 -13.60 -14.19 4.64
C GLN A 23 -14.26 -13.75 3.33
N ASN A 24 -15.56 -13.99 3.16
CA ASN A 24 -16.30 -13.53 1.98
C ASN A 24 -16.35 -12.00 1.89
N TYR A 25 -16.57 -11.27 3.00
CA TYR A 25 -16.52 -9.81 2.99
C TYR A 25 -15.12 -9.28 2.60
N ILE A 26 -14.06 -9.90 3.13
CA ILE A 26 -12.68 -9.53 2.77
C ILE A 26 -12.41 -9.82 1.30
N LYS A 27 -12.88 -10.96 0.79
CA LYS A 27 -12.70 -11.35 -0.61
C LYS A 27 -13.43 -10.38 -1.54
N GLN A 28 -14.69 -10.08 -1.26
CA GLN A 28 -15.49 -9.13 -2.02
C GLN A 28 -14.84 -7.74 -2.04
N ALA A 29 -14.39 -7.22 -0.89
CA ALA A 29 -13.71 -5.93 -0.84
C ALA A 29 -12.38 -5.92 -1.62
N LYS A 30 -11.64 -7.03 -1.66
CA LYS A 30 -10.43 -7.15 -2.48
C LYS A 30 -10.74 -7.20 -3.97
N ASP A 31 -11.80 -7.90 -4.35
CA ASP A 31 -12.21 -8.02 -5.75
C ASP A 31 -12.72 -6.67 -6.28
N ASP A 32 -13.53 -5.96 -5.49
CA ASP A 32 -14.00 -4.60 -5.81
C ASP A 32 -12.85 -3.61 -6.00
N THR A 33 -11.82 -3.72 -5.16
CA THR A 33 -10.66 -2.81 -5.19
C THR A 33 -9.58 -3.25 -6.18
N LYS A 34 -9.72 -4.40 -6.85
CA LYS A 34 -8.70 -4.98 -7.75
C LYS A 34 -8.27 -4.01 -8.86
N LYS A 35 -9.22 -3.35 -9.52
CA LYS A 35 -8.93 -2.38 -10.59
C LYS A 35 -8.16 -1.17 -10.07
N VAL A 36 -8.59 -0.62 -8.93
CA VAL A 36 -7.95 0.55 -8.32
C VAL A 36 -6.53 0.21 -7.85
N ARG A 37 -6.33 -0.98 -7.26
CA ARG A 37 -5.01 -1.49 -6.86
C ARG A 37 -4.09 -1.71 -8.05
N PHE A 38 -4.63 -2.20 -9.17
CA PHE A 38 -3.85 -2.35 -10.41
C PHE A 38 -3.38 -0.99 -10.95
N VAL A 39 -4.27 0.00 -11.00
CA VAL A 39 -3.93 1.37 -11.41
C VAL A 39 -2.89 1.99 -10.45
N LEU A 40 -3.06 1.82 -9.14
CA LEU A 40 -2.07 2.24 -8.14
C LEU A 40 -0.72 1.56 -8.34
N GLY A 41 -0.70 0.29 -8.70
CA GLY A 41 0.53 -0.45 -9.03
C GLY A 41 1.26 0.14 -10.23
N ILE A 42 0.53 0.42 -11.32
CA ILE A 42 1.10 1.09 -12.50
C ILE A 42 1.64 2.47 -12.13
N PHE A 43 0.85 3.27 -11.41
CA PHE A 43 1.26 4.61 -10.99
C PHE A 43 2.54 4.56 -10.12
N THR A 44 2.60 3.61 -9.19
CA THR A 44 3.79 3.39 -8.35
C THR A 44 5.01 3.03 -9.19
N LEU A 45 4.85 2.16 -10.20
CA LEU A 45 5.95 1.76 -11.08
C LEU A 45 6.49 2.96 -11.87
N VAL A 46 5.60 3.74 -12.48
CA VAL A 46 5.97 4.95 -13.24
C VAL A 46 6.67 5.96 -12.33
N LEU A 47 6.11 6.22 -11.14
CA LEU A 47 6.71 7.15 -10.19
C LEU A 47 8.08 6.69 -9.72
N SER A 48 8.26 5.38 -9.50
CA SER A 48 9.54 4.78 -9.15
C SER A 48 10.56 5.00 -10.27
N ALA A 49 10.19 4.73 -11.52
CA ALA A 49 11.09 4.95 -12.66
C ALA A 49 11.51 6.43 -12.79
N LEU A 50 10.57 7.36 -12.65
CA LEU A 50 10.84 8.80 -12.71
C LEU A 50 11.74 9.28 -11.57
N MET A 51 11.45 8.87 -10.33
CA MET A 51 12.27 9.23 -9.17
C MET A 51 13.65 8.58 -9.25
N GLY A 52 13.75 7.32 -9.66
CA GLY A 52 15.04 6.64 -9.85
C GLY A 52 15.90 7.36 -10.89
N TYR A 53 15.30 7.78 -12.01
CA TYR A 53 15.99 8.60 -13.01
C TYR A 53 16.42 9.97 -12.45
N ALA A 54 15.55 10.67 -11.74
CA ALA A 54 15.85 11.97 -11.15
C ALA A 54 16.99 11.89 -10.12
N ILE A 55 16.95 10.90 -9.22
CA ILE A 55 18.00 10.65 -8.23
C ILE A 55 19.31 10.31 -8.93
N GLY A 56 19.29 9.39 -9.90
CA GLY A 56 20.48 9.02 -10.67
C GLY A 56 21.09 10.22 -11.40
N TYR A 57 20.25 11.04 -12.03
CA TYR A 57 20.67 12.27 -12.71
C TYR A 57 21.29 13.28 -11.75
N LEU A 58 20.67 13.53 -10.59
CA LEU A 58 21.20 14.46 -9.59
C LEU A 58 22.54 13.98 -9.02
N ILE A 59 22.66 12.69 -8.73
CA ILE A 59 23.91 12.09 -8.23
C ILE A 59 25.03 12.19 -9.29
N ALA A 60 24.71 11.95 -10.56
CA ALA A 60 25.68 11.99 -11.65
C ALA A 60 26.10 13.43 -11.99
N ARG A 61 25.16 14.38 -11.97
CA ARG A 61 25.41 15.77 -12.37
C ARG A 61 26.06 16.62 -11.27
N TYR A 62 25.75 16.34 -10.00
CA TYR A 62 26.28 17.09 -8.87
C TYR A 62 27.31 16.25 -8.11
N SER A 63 28.59 16.47 -8.42
CA SER A 63 29.71 15.79 -7.74
C SER A 63 29.86 16.18 -6.26
N SER A 64 29.19 17.26 -5.84
CA SER A 64 29.25 17.82 -4.48
C SER A 64 28.58 16.95 -3.41
N PHE A 65 27.74 15.99 -3.80
CA PHE A 65 27.18 15.06 -2.83
C PHE A 65 28.24 14.04 -2.41
N GLY A 66 28.52 13.98 -1.11
CA GLY A 66 29.35 12.93 -0.53
C GLY A 66 28.69 11.55 -0.64
N MET A 67 29.47 10.51 -0.32
CA MET A 67 29.01 9.13 -0.41
C MET A 67 27.81 8.87 0.52
N VAL A 68 27.82 9.47 1.72
CA VAL A 68 26.78 9.28 2.75
C VAL A 68 25.44 9.85 2.29
N GLU A 69 25.42 11.05 1.71
CA GLU A 69 24.19 11.70 1.22
C GLU A 69 23.56 10.90 0.07
N ARG A 70 24.39 10.34 -0.82
CA ARG A 70 23.93 9.48 -1.92
C ARG A 70 23.26 8.22 -1.40
N PHE A 71 23.89 7.54 -0.44
CA PHE A 71 23.31 6.34 0.19
C PHE A 71 22.03 6.66 0.96
N ALA A 72 21.99 7.78 1.70
CA ALA A 72 20.80 8.21 2.42
C ALA A 72 19.62 8.47 1.46
N ALA A 73 19.85 9.13 0.32
CA ALA A 73 18.83 9.37 -0.69
C ALA A 73 18.27 8.07 -1.29
N ILE A 74 19.14 7.10 -1.60
CA ILE A 74 18.73 5.78 -2.12
C ILE A 74 17.93 5.00 -1.08
N LEU A 75 18.36 5.00 0.18
CA LEU A 75 17.65 4.32 1.27
C LEU A 75 16.28 4.94 1.52
N LEU A 76 16.19 6.27 1.55
CA LEU A 76 14.93 6.98 1.71
C LEU A 76 13.96 6.67 0.57
N TYR A 77 14.46 6.66 -0.67
CA TYR A 77 13.69 6.27 -1.85
C TYR A 77 13.16 4.83 -1.76
N ALA A 78 14.02 3.88 -1.38
CA ALA A 78 13.62 2.48 -1.22
C ALA A 78 12.54 2.32 -0.13
N LEU A 79 12.65 3.05 0.99
CA LEU A 79 11.65 3.06 2.04
C LEU A 79 10.31 3.65 1.56
N LEU A 80 10.33 4.77 0.84
CA LEU A 80 9.12 5.41 0.34
C LEU A 80 8.34 4.47 -0.60
N ILE A 81 9.02 3.82 -1.55
CA ILE A 81 8.36 2.91 -2.50
C ILE A 81 7.89 1.62 -1.82
N GLY A 82 8.62 1.11 -0.83
CA GLY A 82 8.20 -0.08 -0.11
C GLY A 82 6.96 0.15 0.76
N PHE A 83 6.92 1.27 1.49
CA PHE A 83 5.90 1.49 2.52
C PHE A 83 4.64 2.23 2.04
N LEU A 84 4.77 3.26 1.21
CA LEU A 84 3.63 4.10 0.83
C LEU A 84 2.53 3.32 0.08
N PRO A 85 2.84 2.59 -1.00
CA PRO A 85 1.83 1.86 -1.76
C PRO A 85 1.10 0.83 -0.90
N GLN A 86 1.84 0.15 -0.01
CA GLN A 86 1.26 -0.82 0.91
C GLN A 86 0.28 -0.18 1.90
N LYS A 87 0.63 1.00 2.46
CA LYS A 87 -0.27 1.73 3.37
C LYS A 87 -1.53 2.23 2.67
N PHE A 88 -1.40 2.73 1.45
CA PHE A 88 -2.53 3.17 0.64
C PHE A 88 -3.44 1.99 0.26
N GLU A 89 -2.88 0.88 -0.19
CA GLU A 89 -3.64 -0.34 -0.49
C GLU A 89 -4.42 -0.82 0.74
N GLN A 90 -3.75 -0.90 1.90
CA GLN A 90 -4.41 -1.33 3.14
C GLN A 90 -5.56 -0.41 3.53
N ARG A 91 -5.40 0.91 3.43
CA ARG A 91 -6.48 1.87 3.70
C ARG A 91 -7.64 1.69 2.74
N LEU A 92 -7.37 1.49 1.46
CA LEU A 92 -8.38 1.36 0.42
C LEU A 92 -9.22 0.09 0.63
N VAL A 93 -8.57 -1.04 0.92
CA VAL A 93 -9.25 -2.31 1.24
C VAL A 93 -10.06 -2.17 2.53
N LYS A 94 -9.50 -1.57 3.59
CA LYS A 94 -10.22 -1.35 4.86
C LYS A 94 -11.47 -0.50 4.68
N ASN A 95 -11.37 0.63 3.97
CA ASN A 95 -12.51 1.50 3.68
C ASN A 95 -13.59 0.79 2.86
N ARG A 96 -13.20 -0.15 1.97
CA ARG A 96 -14.19 -0.92 1.23
C ARG A 96 -14.85 -1.99 2.10
N ILE A 97 -14.09 -2.64 2.98
CA ILE A 97 -14.66 -3.61 3.92
C ILE A 97 -15.68 -2.93 4.84
N THR A 98 -15.39 -1.74 5.38
CA THR A 98 -16.36 -1.02 6.23
C THR A 98 -17.65 -0.68 5.47
N GLN A 99 -17.57 -0.34 4.19
CA GLN A 99 -18.74 -0.11 3.34
C GLN A 99 -19.56 -1.39 3.11
N VAL A 100 -18.89 -2.52 2.86
CA VAL A 100 -19.55 -3.82 2.61
C VAL A 100 -20.19 -4.39 3.88
N VAL A 101 -19.62 -4.13 5.05
CA VAL A 101 -20.19 -4.56 6.35
C VAL A 101 -21.36 -3.67 6.79
N ALA A 102 -21.35 -2.39 6.40
CA ALA A 102 -22.41 -1.43 6.75
C ALA A 102 -23.63 -1.48 5.80
N SER A 103 -23.50 -2.11 4.63
CA SER A 103 -24.58 -2.34 3.66
C SER A 103 -25.34 -3.63 3.95
#